data_AF-A0A836KSW3-F1
#
_entry.id   AF-A0A836KSW3-F1
#
_cell.length_a   1.000
_cell.length_b   1.000
_cell.length_c   1.000
_cell.angle_alpha   90.00
_cell.angle_beta   90.00
_cell.angle_gamma   90.00
#
_symmetry.space_group_name_H-M   'P 1'
#
loop_
_entity.id
_entity.type
_entity.pdbx_description
1 polymer ?
#
loop_
_entity_poly.entity_id
_entity_poly.type
_entity_poly.pdbx_seq_one_letter_code
_entity_poly.pdbx_strand_id
1 'polypeptide(L)'
;MGNGCCGCCDAKPVYRLGGPLVSGKSTPCFHDGRLFKVVKGHTWYFYNDTQDYQMEVKAEFGDGSNIIKMSDTELVRRSNAGACTATMSVFPLETKAMVKVRELKGVYVKYSGIAFTEADRQRLRQKAAAQVSANLAKMRKLSEMNPKITNQNRLLKVARMKSKMYADTSFPPTSQSLIRPGIDSDPNECLKRPETVAWRRPEDFLPKEWHSRIRLFGYISPKDIEQGQLGDCYYLCAVAALAEYSAAIKGMFANHHWCYIRKQERKYGAWRVNLNISGWWRTIIVDSYLPSVQLLPVFARNRNHPNELWVSFLEKAYAKAFGSYQAIVGGYPWQALEDLTGFPAYNFGGTWKRAQTDPEARRRLFDSLHRWNEKKYLICIATPSSDGLSMAGKQLSASQAKALFDKAGLAAGHAYSVLDVRHFPLHHLCMLKIRNPWGSQVEWTGTGAMAVLCGTATHSSSSHAVLGRKRMAFSGWSGAMCRCSSTAAPYASAAATGSTRGTTTASSATSTTLCAARHSRLS
;
A
#
# COMPACT_ATOMS: atom_id res chain seq x y z
N MET A 1 -35.94 19.73 5.06
CA MET A 1 -35.35 20.77 5.91
C MET A 1 -34.40 20.07 6.87
N GLY A 2 -33.08 20.26 6.73
CA GLY A 2 -32.07 19.57 7.53
C GLY A 2 -31.27 20.59 8.35
N ASN A 3 -31.37 20.49 9.67
CA ASN A 3 -30.64 21.30 10.64
C ASN A 3 -29.12 21.09 10.51
N GLY A 4 -28.39 22.20 10.53
CA GLY A 4 -26.92 22.22 10.51
C GLY A 4 -26.34 21.71 11.84
N CYS A 5 -25.46 20.73 11.76
CA CYS A 5 -24.62 20.32 12.87
C CYS A 5 -23.46 21.32 13.09
N CYS A 6 -23.21 21.59 14.37
CA CYS A 6 -22.21 22.47 14.97
C CYS A 6 -20.79 22.30 14.40
N GLY A 7 -20.17 23.41 13.98
CA GLY A 7 -18.89 23.49 13.27
C GLY A 7 -17.64 23.46 14.15
N CYS A 8 -17.42 22.39 14.93
CA CYS A 8 -16.21 22.28 15.76
C CYS A 8 -15.29 21.10 15.41
N CYS A 9 -15.63 20.25 14.44
CA CYS A 9 -14.72 19.21 13.93
C CYS A 9 -14.99 18.94 12.44
N ASP A 10 -14.65 19.85 11.53
CA ASP A 10 -14.70 19.54 10.09
C ASP A 10 -13.63 18.47 9.80
N ALA A 11 -14.01 17.19 9.88
CA ALA A 11 -13.17 16.07 9.51
C ALA A 11 -12.66 16.30 8.08
N LYS A 12 -11.34 16.25 7.87
CA LYS A 12 -10.76 16.41 6.54
C LYS A 12 -11.41 15.39 5.59
N PRO A 13 -11.81 15.81 4.37
CA PRO A 13 -12.39 14.88 3.40
C PRO A 13 -11.38 13.77 3.09
N VAL A 14 -11.88 12.54 3.11
CA VAL A 14 -11.10 11.34 2.81
C VAL A 14 -11.30 11.00 1.34
N TYR A 15 -10.23 11.04 0.56
CA TYR A 15 -10.22 10.64 -0.85
C TYR A 15 -9.77 9.18 -0.98
N ARG A 16 -10.34 8.45 -1.93
CA ARG A 16 -10.07 7.02 -2.16
C ARG A 16 -9.00 6.79 -3.22
N LEU A 17 -8.94 7.62 -4.26
CA LEU A 17 -8.08 7.42 -5.43
C LEU A 17 -7.01 8.52 -5.59
N GLY A 18 -6.84 9.34 -4.55
CA GLY A 18 -5.89 10.43 -4.49
C GLY A 18 -6.55 11.78 -4.26
N GLY A 19 -5.78 12.77 -3.83
CA GLY A 19 -6.31 14.11 -3.59
C GLY A 19 -6.47 14.95 -4.88
N PRO A 20 -7.33 16.00 -4.85
CA PRO A 20 -7.44 16.96 -5.94
C PRO A 20 -6.10 17.69 -6.20
N LEU A 21 -5.90 18.13 -7.44
CA LEU A 21 -4.71 18.89 -7.83
C LEU A 21 -4.60 20.25 -7.15
N VAL A 22 -5.74 20.76 -6.66
CA VAL A 22 -5.91 22.09 -6.07
C VAL A 22 -6.21 21.95 -4.58
N SER A 23 -5.45 22.65 -3.73
CA SER A 23 -5.74 22.77 -2.30
C SER A 23 -6.78 23.86 -2.04
N GLY A 24 -7.82 23.52 -1.28
CA GLY A 24 -8.92 24.41 -0.92
C GLY A 24 -9.89 23.76 0.06
N LYS A 25 -10.95 24.49 0.45
CA LYS A 25 -12.04 23.91 1.25
C LYS A 25 -12.77 22.89 0.39
N SER A 26 -12.65 21.62 0.73
CA SER A 26 -13.23 20.51 -0.01
C SER A 26 -14.45 19.95 0.70
N THR A 27 -15.52 19.72 -0.06
CA THR A 27 -16.81 19.26 0.47
C THR A 27 -17.35 18.17 -0.45
N PRO A 28 -17.76 17.01 0.08
CA PRO A 28 -18.34 15.94 -0.73
C PRO A 28 -19.69 16.38 -1.31
N CYS A 29 -19.89 16.13 -2.61
CA CYS A 29 -21.15 16.39 -3.33
C CYS A 29 -22.15 15.23 -3.20
N PHE A 30 -21.66 14.04 -2.86
CA PHE A 30 -22.44 12.84 -2.59
C PHE A 30 -22.04 12.24 -1.23
N HIS A 31 -22.96 11.56 -0.55
CA HIS A 31 -22.70 10.95 0.76
C HIS A 31 -21.55 9.93 0.75
N ASP A 32 -21.33 9.25 -0.37
CA ASP A 32 -20.26 8.25 -0.54
C ASP A 32 -18.89 8.85 -0.88
N GLY A 33 -18.82 10.18 -1.10
CA GLY A 33 -17.59 10.89 -1.42
C GLY A 33 -17.07 10.63 -2.84
N ARG A 34 -17.94 10.38 -3.82
CA ARG A 34 -17.49 10.12 -5.22
C ARG A 34 -17.17 11.38 -6.05
N LEU A 35 -17.66 12.54 -5.63
CA LEU A 35 -17.38 13.84 -6.24
C LEU A 35 -17.18 14.86 -5.14
N PHE A 36 -16.19 15.73 -5.27
CA PHE A 36 -15.89 16.78 -4.31
C PHE A 36 -15.92 18.15 -4.97
N LYS A 37 -16.55 19.12 -4.31
CA LYS A 37 -16.43 20.53 -4.61
C LYS A 37 -15.25 21.09 -3.82
N VAL A 38 -14.27 21.65 -4.51
CA VAL A 38 -13.09 22.28 -3.89
C VAL A 38 -13.12 23.77 -4.16
N VAL A 39 -13.19 24.59 -3.11
CA VAL A 39 -13.21 26.05 -3.21
C VAL A 39 -11.84 26.61 -2.86
N LYS A 40 -11.22 27.32 -3.79
CA LYS A 40 -9.94 28.04 -3.60
C LYS A 40 -10.12 29.50 -3.98
N GLY A 41 -10.10 30.38 -2.98
CA GLY A 41 -10.49 31.79 -3.16
C GLY A 41 -11.93 31.88 -3.66
N HIS A 42 -12.12 32.56 -4.79
CA HIS A 42 -13.42 32.72 -5.44
C HIS A 42 -13.73 31.67 -6.51
N THR A 43 -12.84 30.71 -6.73
CA THR A 43 -13.00 29.73 -7.81
C THR A 43 -13.51 28.40 -7.27
N TRP A 44 -14.52 27.85 -7.93
CA TRP A 44 -15.08 26.54 -7.65
C TRP A 44 -14.44 25.52 -8.58
N TYR A 45 -13.90 24.47 -7.99
CA TYR A 45 -13.36 23.30 -8.67
C TYR A 45 -14.18 22.06 -8.32
N PHE A 46 -14.16 21.08 -9.19
CA PHE A 46 -14.75 19.77 -8.95
C PHE A 46 -13.73 18.68 -9.21
N TYR A 47 -13.65 17.73 -8.28
CA TYR A 47 -12.77 16.57 -8.34
C TYR A 47 -13.57 15.28 -8.31
N ASN A 48 -13.42 14.46 -9.36
CA ASN A 48 -14.09 13.18 -9.50
C ASN A 48 -13.20 12.05 -8.93
N ASP A 49 -13.55 11.54 -7.76
CA ASP A 49 -12.83 10.48 -7.05
C ASP A 49 -13.36 9.09 -7.42
N THR A 50 -13.62 8.87 -8.71
CA THR A 50 -14.08 7.58 -9.25
C THR A 50 -13.24 7.15 -10.44
N GLN A 51 -13.39 5.88 -10.84
CA GLN A 51 -12.88 5.33 -12.10
C GLN A 51 -14.00 4.98 -13.08
N ASP A 52 -15.22 4.81 -12.58
CA ASP A 52 -16.36 4.23 -13.31
C ASP A 52 -17.32 5.25 -13.90
N TYR A 53 -17.26 6.51 -13.45
CA TYR A 53 -18.25 7.52 -13.79
C TYR A 53 -17.60 8.78 -14.37
N GLN A 54 -18.18 9.30 -15.45
CA GLN A 54 -18.06 10.70 -15.81
C GLN A 54 -19.08 11.49 -14.98
N MET A 55 -18.61 12.45 -14.20
CA MET A 55 -19.50 13.27 -13.37
C MET A 55 -19.94 14.51 -14.14
N GLU A 56 -21.21 14.86 -14.03
CA GLU A 56 -21.77 16.07 -14.60
C GLU A 56 -22.24 16.99 -13.47
N VAL A 57 -21.86 18.26 -13.57
CA VAL A 57 -22.18 19.30 -12.60
C VAL A 57 -22.95 20.39 -13.29
N LYS A 58 -24.18 20.65 -12.83
CA LYS A 58 -25.02 21.75 -13.30
C LYS A 58 -25.30 22.71 -12.15
N ALA A 59 -24.82 23.94 -12.26
CA ALA A 59 -25.03 24.99 -11.26
C ALA A 59 -25.89 26.12 -11.86
N GLU A 60 -26.97 26.45 -11.17
CA GLU A 60 -27.93 27.48 -11.54
C GLU A 60 -27.79 28.66 -10.56
N PHE A 61 -27.45 29.82 -11.10
CA PHE A 61 -27.24 31.06 -10.35
C PHE A 61 -28.43 32.01 -10.57
N GLY A 62 -28.84 32.69 -9.50
CA GLY A 62 -29.92 33.67 -9.51
C GLY A 62 -29.49 35.07 -9.94
N ASP A 63 -30.47 35.96 -10.14
CA ASP A 63 -30.25 37.34 -10.52
C ASP A 63 -29.41 38.11 -9.50
N GLY A 64 -28.52 38.97 -9.99
CA GLY A 64 -27.51 39.69 -9.20
C GLY A 64 -26.23 38.90 -8.95
N SER A 65 -26.10 37.67 -9.47
CA SER A 65 -24.84 36.92 -9.39
C SER A 65 -23.83 37.40 -10.43
N ASN A 66 -22.55 37.48 -10.04
CA ASN A 66 -21.44 37.80 -10.94
C ASN A 66 -20.53 36.56 -11.09
N ILE A 67 -20.78 35.81 -12.17
CA ILE A 67 -20.16 34.52 -12.46
C ILE A 67 -19.28 34.63 -13.71
N ILE A 68 -18.01 34.25 -13.55
CA ILE A 68 -17.04 34.17 -14.64
C ILE A 68 -16.85 32.70 -14.97
N LYS A 69 -17.11 32.30 -16.23
CA LYS A 69 -16.87 30.93 -16.70
C LYS A 69 -15.37 30.62 -16.70
N MET A 70 -15.03 29.37 -16.38
CA MET A 70 -13.69 28.81 -16.62
C MET A 70 -13.68 28.04 -17.95
N SER A 71 -12.51 27.63 -18.45
CA SER A 71 -12.31 27.23 -19.86
C SER A 71 -13.30 26.20 -20.38
N ASP A 72 -13.54 25.14 -19.62
CA ASP A 72 -14.29 23.95 -20.08
C ASP A 72 -15.73 23.95 -19.58
N THR A 73 -16.23 25.09 -19.10
CA THR A 73 -17.58 25.25 -18.57
C THR A 73 -18.49 25.89 -19.61
N GLU A 74 -19.57 25.20 -19.91
CA GLU A 74 -20.67 25.74 -20.70
C GLU A 74 -21.46 26.70 -19.80
N LEU A 75 -21.58 27.96 -20.20
CA LEU A 75 -22.30 28.98 -19.45
C LEU A 75 -23.41 29.59 -20.30
N VAL A 76 -24.66 29.38 -19.91
CA VAL A 76 -25.85 29.92 -20.57
C VAL A 76 -26.45 31.02 -19.69
N ARG A 77 -26.48 32.25 -20.18
CA ARG A 77 -27.13 33.38 -19.48
C ARG A 77 -28.65 33.33 -19.69
N ARG A 78 -29.41 33.51 -18.63
CA ARG A 78 -30.88 33.50 -18.62
C ARG A 78 -31.47 34.90 -18.46
N SER A 79 -30.71 35.83 -17.88
CA SER A 79 -31.11 37.24 -17.76
C SER A 79 -29.90 38.17 -17.92
N ASN A 80 -30.16 39.42 -18.27
CA ASN A 80 -29.16 40.49 -18.24
C ASN A 80 -28.80 40.91 -16.81
N ALA A 81 -29.66 40.56 -15.83
CA ALA A 81 -29.46 40.83 -14.41
C ALA A 81 -28.49 39.85 -13.73
N GLY A 82 -27.96 38.84 -14.43
CA GLY A 82 -26.88 37.97 -13.93
C GLY A 82 -27.27 36.51 -13.69
N ALA A 83 -28.54 36.13 -13.84
CA ALA A 83 -28.92 34.72 -13.77
C ALA A 83 -28.28 33.92 -14.92
N CYS A 84 -27.65 32.81 -14.58
CA CYS A 84 -26.99 31.93 -15.55
C CYS A 84 -26.98 30.48 -15.09
N THR A 85 -26.84 29.56 -16.04
CA THR A 85 -26.60 28.13 -15.82
C THR A 85 -25.19 27.79 -16.27
N ALA A 86 -24.41 27.17 -15.40
CA ALA A 86 -23.10 26.63 -15.71
C ALA A 86 -23.16 25.10 -15.70
N THR A 87 -22.65 24.45 -16.75
CA THR A 87 -22.58 22.99 -16.88
C THR A 87 -21.15 22.56 -17.15
N MET A 88 -20.70 21.47 -16.52
CA MET A 88 -19.36 20.92 -16.71
C MET A 88 -19.36 19.40 -16.54
N SER A 89 -18.60 18.71 -17.41
CA SER A 89 -18.25 17.31 -17.25
C SER A 89 -16.87 17.15 -16.61
N VAL A 90 -16.72 16.22 -15.67
CA VAL A 90 -15.49 15.92 -14.94
C VAL A 90 -15.19 14.42 -15.08
N PHE A 91 -14.13 14.08 -15.79
CA PHE A 91 -13.70 12.69 -15.97
C PHE A 91 -13.06 12.13 -14.70
N PRO A 92 -12.98 10.80 -14.54
CA PRO A 92 -12.24 10.15 -13.47
C PRO A 92 -10.90 10.81 -13.14
N LEU A 93 -10.67 11.06 -11.84
CA LEU A 93 -9.44 11.66 -11.27
C LEU A 93 -9.14 13.09 -11.72
N GLU A 94 -9.99 13.69 -12.55
CA GLU A 94 -9.81 15.05 -13.05
C GLU A 94 -10.21 16.07 -11.99
N THR A 95 -9.44 17.16 -11.87
CA THR A 95 -9.80 18.34 -11.07
C THR A 95 -10.03 19.51 -12.02
N LYS A 96 -11.28 19.89 -12.25
CA LYS A 96 -11.63 20.98 -13.19
C LYS A 96 -12.13 22.21 -12.48
N ALA A 97 -11.71 23.39 -12.96
CA ALA A 97 -12.28 24.66 -12.55
C ALA A 97 -13.60 24.87 -13.30
N MET A 98 -14.68 25.20 -12.59
CA MET A 98 -15.99 25.45 -13.18
C MET A 98 -16.24 26.94 -13.37
N VAL A 99 -16.24 27.69 -12.28
CA VAL A 99 -16.59 29.12 -12.27
C VAL A 99 -15.76 29.87 -11.25
N LYS A 100 -15.55 31.16 -11.50
CA LYS A 100 -15.12 32.13 -10.50
C LYS A 100 -16.32 33.00 -10.10
N VAL A 101 -16.66 32.97 -8.82
CA VAL A 101 -17.84 33.63 -8.23
C VAL A 101 -17.41 34.91 -7.53
N ARG A 102 -17.67 36.07 -8.15
CA ARG A 102 -17.39 37.38 -7.53
C ARG A 102 -18.51 37.81 -6.59
N GLU A 103 -19.75 37.61 -7.02
CA GLU A 103 -20.95 37.88 -6.24
C GLU A 103 -21.94 36.73 -6.44
N LEU A 104 -22.63 36.33 -5.36
CA LEU A 104 -23.53 35.19 -5.35
C LEU A 104 -24.90 35.60 -4.78
N LYS A 105 -25.94 35.54 -5.61
CA LYS A 105 -27.33 35.80 -5.23
C LYS A 105 -28.16 34.57 -5.59
N GLY A 106 -28.18 33.61 -4.66
CA GLY A 106 -28.86 32.32 -4.83
C GLY A 106 -28.09 31.35 -5.73
N VAL A 107 -28.05 30.08 -5.32
CA VAL A 107 -27.47 29.01 -6.14
C VAL A 107 -28.16 27.68 -5.87
N TYR A 108 -28.43 26.95 -6.94
CA TYR A 108 -28.87 25.56 -6.90
C TYR A 108 -27.91 24.71 -7.72
N VAL A 109 -27.44 23.59 -7.18
CA VAL A 109 -26.48 22.72 -7.88
C VAL A 109 -27.01 21.30 -7.93
N LYS A 110 -26.99 20.71 -9.12
CA LYS A 110 -27.34 19.32 -9.39
C LYS A 110 -26.10 18.55 -9.85
N TYR A 111 -25.96 17.32 -9.36
CA TYR A 111 -24.87 16.41 -9.70
C TYR A 111 -25.44 15.12 -10.30
N SER A 112 -24.85 14.64 -11.38
CA SER A 112 -25.16 13.35 -12.02
C SER A 112 -23.87 12.58 -12.31
N GLY A 113 -23.95 11.25 -12.35
CA GLY A 113 -22.84 10.38 -12.73
C GLY A 113 -23.26 9.47 -13.87
N ILE A 114 -22.53 9.49 -14.97
CA ILE A 114 -22.75 8.67 -16.16
C ILE A 114 -21.72 7.53 -16.14
N ALA A 115 -22.19 6.29 -15.99
CA ALA A 115 -21.31 5.13 -15.92
C ALA A 115 -20.71 4.80 -17.30
N PHE A 116 -19.44 4.45 -17.36
CA PHE A 116 -18.84 3.91 -18.58
C PHE A 116 -19.44 2.55 -18.92
N THR A 117 -19.92 2.42 -20.15
CA THR A 117 -20.48 1.16 -20.67
C THR A 117 -19.38 0.11 -20.86
N GLU A 118 -19.76 -1.17 -20.94
CA GLU A 118 -18.78 -2.23 -21.25
C GLU A 118 -18.16 -2.05 -22.64
N ALA A 119 -18.91 -1.50 -23.59
CA ALA A 119 -18.40 -1.15 -24.91
C ALA A 119 -17.30 -0.06 -24.84
N ASP A 120 -17.49 0.97 -24.01
CA ASP A 120 -16.45 1.99 -23.77
C ASP A 120 -15.20 1.37 -23.15
N ARG A 121 -15.37 0.51 -22.15
CA ARG A 121 -14.27 -0.19 -21.47
C ARG A 121 -13.52 -1.10 -22.44
N GLN A 122 -14.22 -1.82 -23.31
CA GLN A 122 -13.62 -2.66 -24.33
C GLN A 122 -12.81 -1.85 -25.35
N ARG A 123 -13.36 -0.74 -25.84
CA ARG A 123 -12.66 0.19 -26.75
C ARG A 123 -11.37 0.74 -26.13
N LEU A 124 -11.41 1.13 -24.85
CA LEU A 124 -10.23 1.60 -24.13
C LEU A 124 -9.17 0.50 -23.97
N ARG A 125 -9.57 -0.74 -23.68
CA ARG A 125 -8.65 -1.90 -23.60
C ARG A 125 -8.01 -2.20 -24.96
N GLN A 126 -8.78 -2.20 -26.03
CA GLN A 126 -8.27 -2.42 -27.39
C GLN A 126 -7.25 -1.34 -27.80
N LYS A 127 -7.54 -0.07 -27.51
CA LYS A 127 -6.59 1.04 -27.75
C LYS A 127 -5.27 0.84 -26.99
N ALA A 128 -5.34 0.45 -25.71
CA ALA A 128 -4.15 0.17 -24.91
C ALA A 128 -3.35 -1.02 -25.47
N ALA A 129 -4.02 -2.12 -25.85
CA ALA A 129 -3.40 -3.29 -26.45
C ALA A 129 -2.71 -2.97 -27.79
N ALA A 130 -3.35 -2.17 -28.64
CA ALA A 130 -2.76 -1.72 -29.91
C ALA A 130 -1.48 -0.88 -29.68
N GLN A 131 -1.52 0.04 -28.70
CA GLN A 131 -0.37 0.87 -28.33
C GLN A 131 0.80 0.02 -27.80
N VAL A 132 0.51 -0.98 -26.96
CA VAL A 132 1.49 -1.95 -26.49
C VAL A 132 2.12 -2.70 -27.65
N SER A 133 1.29 -3.30 -28.52
CA SER A 133 1.75 -4.09 -29.66
C SER A 133 2.66 -3.27 -30.57
N ALA A 134 2.25 -2.04 -30.89
CA ALA A 134 3.04 -1.11 -31.70
C ALA A 134 4.40 -0.78 -31.07
N ASN A 135 4.47 -0.60 -29.75
CA ASN A 135 5.74 -0.28 -29.08
C ASN A 135 6.64 -1.51 -28.95
N LEU A 136 6.11 -2.70 -28.66
CA LEU A 136 6.87 -3.95 -28.68
C LEU A 136 7.42 -4.26 -30.08
N ALA A 137 6.62 -4.09 -31.13
CA ALA A 137 7.06 -4.28 -32.51
C ALA A 137 8.23 -3.36 -32.87
N LYS A 138 8.19 -2.09 -32.44
CA LYS A 138 9.32 -1.16 -32.61
C LYS A 138 10.57 -1.68 -31.90
N MET A 139 10.45 -2.21 -30.68
CA MET A 139 11.60 -2.71 -29.92
C MET A 139 12.20 -3.98 -30.55
N ARG A 140 11.36 -4.92 -31.02
CA ARG A 140 11.81 -6.12 -31.76
C ARG A 140 12.55 -5.74 -33.04
N LYS A 141 11.97 -4.85 -33.85
CA LYS A 141 12.61 -4.32 -35.05
C LYS A 141 13.97 -3.67 -34.74
N LEU A 142 14.08 -2.93 -33.64
CA LEU A 142 15.37 -2.36 -33.22
C LEU A 142 16.41 -3.44 -32.91
N SER A 143 16.00 -4.52 -32.24
CA SER A 143 16.86 -5.66 -31.90
C SER A 143 17.32 -6.42 -33.15
N GLU A 144 16.40 -6.68 -34.08
CA GLU A 144 16.68 -7.40 -35.34
C GLU A 144 17.63 -6.60 -36.25
N MET A 145 17.42 -5.29 -36.37
CA MET A 145 18.28 -4.42 -37.21
C MET A 145 19.67 -4.15 -36.60
N ASN A 146 19.92 -4.53 -35.36
CA ASN A 146 21.19 -4.22 -34.69
C ASN A 146 21.68 -5.40 -33.85
N PRO A 147 22.55 -6.28 -34.41
CA PRO A 147 23.04 -7.46 -33.71
C PRO A 147 23.88 -7.13 -32.46
N LYS A 148 24.31 -5.87 -32.27
CA LYS A 148 25.00 -5.43 -31.05
C LYS A 148 24.03 -5.29 -29.85
N ILE A 149 22.72 -5.42 -30.06
CA ILE A 149 21.73 -5.43 -28.98
C ILE A 149 21.64 -6.84 -28.40
N THR A 150 22.48 -7.11 -27.41
CA THR A 150 22.55 -8.43 -26.75
C THR A 150 21.78 -8.49 -25.43
N ASN A 151 21.34 -7.35 -24.91
CA ASN A 151 20.62 -7.27 -23.63
C ASN A 151 19.73 -6.02 -23.55
N GLN A 152 18.90 -5.97 -22.51
CA GLN A 152 17.96 -4.86 -22.28
C GLN A 152 18.65 -3.51 -22.06
N ASN A 153 19.87 -3.48 -21.51
CA ASN A 153 20.66 -2.25 -21.38
C ASN A 153 20.97 -1.63 -22.74
N ARG A 154 21.41 -2.45 -23.70
CA ARG A 154 21.70 -2.02 -25.07
C ARG A 154 20.42 -1.63 -25.80
N LEU A 155 19.34 -2.39 -25.64
CA LEU A 155 18.05 -2.08 -26.26
C LEU A 155 17.53 -0.72 -25.78
N LEU A 156 17.52 -0.47 -24.47
CA LEU A 156 17.11 0.81 -23.89
C LEU A 156 17.99 1.96 -24.38
N LYS A 157 19.31 1.77 -24.45
CA LYS A 157 20.24 2.77 -24.99
C LYS A 157 19.87 3.14 -26.43
N VAL A 158 19.65 2.14 -27.30
CA VAL A 158 19.29 2.36 -28.72
C VAL A 158 17.91 2.98 -28.87
N ALA A 159 16.91 2.51 -28.12
CA ALA A 159 15.56 3.06 -28.12
C ALA A 159 15.56 4.57 -27.79
N ARG A 160 16.29 4.95 -26.73
CA ARG A 160 16.49 6.34 -26.30
C ARG A 160 17.20 7.19 -27.36
N MET A 161 18.25 6.68 -28.00
CA MET A 161 18.95 7.42 -29.07
C MET A 161 18.05 7.66 -30.29
N LYS A 162 17.11 6.73 -30.56
CA LYS A 162 16.13 6.86 -31.65
C LYS A 162 14.81 7.50 -31.21
N SER A 163 14.77 8.10 -30.02
CA SER A 163 13.59 8.75 -29.42
C SER A 163 12.33 7.89 -29.44
N LYS A 164 12.46 6.59 -29.15
CA LYS A 164 11.35 5.63 -29.07
C LYS A 164 11.04 5.32 -27.62
N MET A 165 9.74 5.28 -27.28
CA MET A 165 9.29 4.78 -25.98
C MET A 165 9.74 3.34 -25.80
N TYR A 166 10.39 3.07 -24.67
CA TYR A 166 10.88 1.75 -24.34
C TYR A 166 9.73 0.84 -23.94
N ALA A 167 9.63 -0.32 -24.59
CA ALA A 167 8.77 -1.42 -24.18
C ALA A 167 9.66 -2.63 -23.89
N ASP A 168 9.49 -3.22 -22.73
CA ASP A 168 10.37 -4.27 -22.25
C ASP A 168 10.07 -5.58 -22.97
N THR A 169 11.00 -6.06 -23.81
CA THR A 169 10.79 -7.31 -24.55
C THR A 169 11.06 -8.56 -23.70
N SER A 170 11.74 -8.41 -22.55
CA SER A 170 12.00 -9.52 -21.62
C SER A 170 10.91 -9.71 -20.56
N PHE A 171 10.10 -8.68 -20.34
CA PHE A 171 8.92 -8.71 -19.47
C PHE A 171 7.80 -7.92 -20.16
N PRO A 172 7.25 -8.47 -21.26
CA PRO A 172 6.36 -7.73 -22.15
C PRO A 172 5.05 -7.34 -21.44
N PRO A 173 4.49 -6.14 -21.66
CA PRO A 173 3.22 -5.72 -21.09
C PRO A 173 2.02 -6.46 -21.73
N THR A 174 1.98 -7.78 -21.54
CA THR A 174 0.99 -8.72 -22.07
C THR A 174 0.57 -9.68 -20.95
N SER A 175 -0.35 -10.60 -21.26
CA SER A 175 -0.77 -11.64 -20.32
C SER A 175 0.37 -12.52 -19.82
N GLN A 176 1.44 -12.72 -20.61
CA GLN A 176 2.60 -13.55 -20.24
C GLN A 176 3.35 -13.03 -19.00
N SER A 177 3.37 -11.71 -18.79
CA SER A 177 3.99 -11.11 -17.61
C SER A 177 3.07 -11.10 -16.39
N LEU A 178 1.77 -11.32 -16.60
CA LEU A 178 0.83 -11.55 -15.49
C LEU A 178 0.94 -13.00 -15.03
N ILE A 179 0.90 -13.94 -15.97
CA ILE A 179 0.85 -15.39 -15.75
C ILE A 179 1.66 -16.06 -16.87
N ARG A 180 2.66 -16.86 -16.50
CA ARG A 180 3.49 -17.66 -17.43
C ARG A 180 2.72 -18.91 -17.84
N PRO A 181 2.38 -19.07 -19.13
CA PRO A 181 1.66 -20.25 -19.60
C PRO A 181 2.44 -21.54 -19.29
N GLY A 182 1.78 -22.51 -18.66
CA GLY A 182 2.36 -23.83 -18.35
C GLY A 182 3.38 -23.86 -17.20
N ILE A 183 3.65 -22.72 -16.55
CA ILE A 183 4.56 -22.65 -15.39
C ILE A 183 3.79 -22.22 -14.14
N ASP A 184 3.04 -21.13 -14.24
CA ASP A 184 2.30 -20.62 -13.09
C ASP A 184 0.99 -21.42 -12.92
N SER A 185 0.71 -21.82 -11.68
CA SER A 185 -0.51 -22.55 -11.30
C SER A 185 -1.76 -21.63 -11.35
N ASP A 186 -2.95 -22.23 -11.24
CA ASP A 186 -4.30 -21.65 -11.44
C ASP A 186 -4.34 -20.16 -11.84
N PRO A 187 -4.71 -19.82 -13.10
CA PRO A 187 -4.73 -18.43 -13.58
C PRO A 187 -5.65 -17.49 -12.78
N ASN A 188 -6.51 -18.01 -11.91
CA ASN A 188 -7.41 -17.22 -11.08
C ASN A 188 -6.79 -16.71 -9.76
N GLU A 189 -5.59 -17.14 -9.37
CA GLU A 189 -4.95 -16.69 -8.13
C GLU A 189 -4.45 -15.24 -8.20
N CYS A 190 -3.89 -14.82 -9.34
CA CYS A 190 -3.38 -13.46 -9.55
C CYS A 190 -4.55 -12.47 -9.76
N LEU A 191 -5.52 -12.84 -10.61
CA LEU A 191 -6.69 -12.02 -10.91
C LEU A 191 -7.89 -12.89 -11.26
N LYS A 192 -9.06 -12.57 -10.70
CA LYS A 192 -10.32 -13.25 -11.01
C LYS A 192 -10.79 -13.05 -12.46
N ARG A 193 -10.38 -11.93 -13.09
CA ARG A 193 -10.84 -11.51 -14.42
C ARG A 193 -9.69 -10.92 -15.26
N PRO A 194 -8.70 -11.73 -15.64
CA PRO A 194 -7.52 -11.26 -16.36
C PRO A 194 -7.85 -10.60 -17.71
N GLU A 195 -8.97 -10.95 -18.34
CA GLU A 195 -9.46 -10.37 -19.60
C GLU A 195 -9.88 -8.89 -19.47
N THR A 196 -10.07 -8.40 -18.25
CA THR A 196 -10.39 -7.00 -17.97
C THR A 196 -9.16 -6.11 -17.84
N VAL A 197 -7.96 -6.71 -17.77
CA VAL A 197 -6.70 -5.98 -17.62
C VAL A 197 -6.27 -5.37 -18.94
N ALA A 198 -5.83 -4.13 -18.88
CA ALA A 198 -5.04 -3.51 -19.94
C ALA A 198 -3.78 -2.89 -19.37
N TRP A 199 -2.70 -2.95 -20.14
CA TRP A 199 -1.43 -2.34 -19.77
C TRP A 199 -1.39 -0.90 -20.25
N ARG A 200 -1.24 0.02 -19.31
CA ARG A 200 -1.30 1.46 -19.54
C ARG A 200 -0.08 2.16 -18.97
N ARG A 201 0.36 3.25 -19.61
CA ARG A 201 1.35 4.15 -19.03
C ARG A 201 0.66 5.16 -18.11
N PRO A 202 1.39 5.82 -17.20
CA PRO A 202 0.85 6.88 -16.36
C PRO A 202 0.06 7.94 -17.12
N GLU A 203 0.52 8.32 -18.32
CA GLU A 203 -0.15 9.29 -19.18
C GLU A 203 -1.48 8.80 -19.75
N ASP A 204 -1.72 7.48 -19.79
CA ASP A 204 -2.94 6.87 -20.34
C ASP A 204 -4.06 6.78 -19.29
N PHE A 205 -3.74 6.79 -18.00
CA PHE A 205 -4.72 6.68 -16.91
C PHE A 205 -4.79 7.90 -15.99
N LEU A 206 -3.82 8.81 -16.06
CA LEU A 206 -3.88 10.09 -15.38
C LEU A 206 -4.40 11.18 -16.33
N PRO A 207 -5.25 12.09 -15.83
CA PRO A 207 -5.65 13.28 -16.57
C PRO A 207 -4.45 14.11 -17.05
N LYS A 208 -4.63 14.85 -18.15
CA LYS A 208 -3.56 15.60 -18.82
C LYS A 208 -2.86 16.59 -17.89
N GLU A 209 -3.58 17.14 -16.93
CA GLU A 209 -3.08 18.12 -15.95
C GLU A 209 -2.05 17.50 -15.00
N TRP A 210 -2.09 16.18 -14.81
CA TRP A 210 -1.12 15.44 -14.00
C TRP A 210 0.16 15.10 -14.77
N HIS A 211 0.19 15.17 -16.10
CA HIS A 211 1.29 14.62 -16.90
C HIS A 211 2.65 15.25 -16.56
N SER A 212 2.68 16.56 -16.32
CA SER A 212 3.89 17.28 -15.88
C SER A 212 4.31 16.97 -14.44
N ARG A 213 3.42 16.37 -13.64
CA ARG A 213 3.60 16.03 -12.23
C ARG A 213 3.89 14.54 -12.02
N ILE A 214 3.90 13.74 -13.08
CA ILE A 214 4.28 12.32 -13.01
C ILE A 214 5.73 12.23 -12.51
N ARG A 215 5.92 11.46 -11.45
CA ARG A 215 7.23 11.32 -10.82
C ARG A 215 7.37 9.96 -10.15
N LEU A 216 8.61 9.63 -9.84
CA LEU A 216 8.89 8.42 -9.06
C LEU A 216 8.52 8.63 -7.59
N PHE A 217 8.99 9.74 -7.02
CA PHE A 217 8.83 10.06 -5.60
C PHE A 217 8.33 11.49 -5.41
N GLY A 218 7.40 11.67 -4.48
CA GLY A 218 7.25 12.90 -3.70
C GLY A 218 7.85 12.70 -2.32
N TYR A 219 6.98 12.51 -1.32
CA TYR A 219 7.38 12.05 0.01
C TYR A 219 7.20 10.53 0.07
N ILE A 220 8.21 9.79 0.52
CA ILE A 220 8.11 8.35 0.68
C ILE A 220 7.60 8.06 2.08
N SER A 221 6.44 7.42 2.14
CA SER A 221 5.81 6.99 3.37
C SER A 221 5.35 5.55 3.23
N PRO A 222 5.44 4.72 4.29
CA PRO A 222 4.75 3.44 4.31
C PRO A 222 3.23 3.56 4.09
N LYS A 223 2.63 4.74 4.37
CA LYS A 223 1.21 5.02 4.12
C LYS A 223 0.86 5.20 2.65
N ASP A 224 1.87 5.33 1.79
CA ASP A 224 1.68 5.42 0.36
C ASP A 224 1.27 4.07 -0.21
N ILE A 225 1.60 2.96 0.45
CA ILE A 225 1.46 1.63 -0.14
C ILE A 225 -0.01 1.20 -0.07
N GLU A 226 -0.58 0.91 -1.23
CA GLU A 226 -1.84 0.18 -1.40
C GLU A 226 -1.54 -1.06 -2.23
N GLN A 227 -1.95 -2.24 -1.76
CA GLN A 227 -1.63 -3.51 -2.40
C GLN A 227 -2.36 -3.77 -3.71
N GLY A 228 -3.58 -3.25 -3.85
CA GLY A 228 -4.43 -3.65 -4.97
C GLY A 228 -4.89 -5.10 -4.85
N GLN A 229 -5.00 -5.81 -5.98
CA GLN A 229 -5.64 -7.12 -6.06
C GLN A 229 -4.69 -8.32 -5.98
N LEU A 230 -3.36 -8.11 -5.99
CA LEU A 230 -2.38 -9.20 -5.98
C LEU A 230 -2.23 -9.81 -4.59
N GLY A 231 -1.96 -11.12 -4.49
CA GLY A 231 -1.75 -11.83 -3.23
C GLY A 231 -0.32 -11.74 -2.66
N ASP A 232 0.39 -10.61 -2.82
CA ASP A 232 1.80 -10.43 -2.48
C ASP A 232 2.02 -9.66 -1.15
N CYS A 233 1.06 -9.74 -0.22
CA CYS A 233 1.07 -8.97 1.03
C CYS A 233 2.36 -9.09 1.86
N TYR A 234 3.02 -10.25 1.81
CA TYR A 234 4.30 -10.47 2.49
C TYR A 234 5.38 -9.51 1.97
N TYR A 235 5.40 -9.28 0.66
CA TYR A 235 6.36 -8.43 -0.03
C TYR A 235 6.08 -6.97 0.31
N LEU A 236 4.83 -6.52 0.17
CA LEU A 236 4.46 -5.14 0.48
C LEU A 236 4.56 -4.81 1.97
N CYS A 237 4.40 -5.79 2.85
CA CYS A 237 4.73 -5.64 4.27
C CYS A 237 6.22 -5.32 4.46
N ALA A 238 7.12 -6.05 3.77
CA ALA A 238 8.55 -5.80 3.83
C ALA A 238 8.92 -4.43 3.21
N VAL A 239 8.30 -4.07 2.09
CA VAL A 239 8.44 -2.74 1.48
C VAL A 239 7.96 -1.63 2.43
N ALA A 240 6.84 -1.82 3.12
CA ALA A 240 6.32 -0.87 4.11
C ALA A 240 7.24 -0.70 5.32
N ALA A 241 7.84 -1.80 5.81
CA ALA A 241 8.85 -1.74 6.87
C ALA A 241 10.10 -0.97 6.39
N LEU A 242 10.56 -1.23 5.17
CA LEU A 242 11.71 -0.55 4.58
C LEU A 242 11.43 0.93 4.29
N ALA A 243 10.20 1.29 3.94
CA ALA A 243 9.78 2.66 3.63
C ALA A 243 9.81 3.61 4.84
N GLU A 244 9.92 3.09 6.07
CA GLU A 244 10.29 3.89 7.25
C GLU A 244 11.66 4.57 7.08
N TYR A 245 12.52 3.96 6.26
CA TYR A 245 13.83 4.47 5.89
C TYR A 245 13.81 4.91 4.43
N SER A 246 13.22 6.08 4.15
CA SER A 246 13.05 6.60 2.78
C SER A 246 14.33 6.59 1.92
N ALA A 247 15.51 6.74 2.53
CA ALA A 247 16.80 6.63 1.86
C ALA A 247 17.05 5.23 1.28
N ALA A 248 16.63 4.17 1.96
CA ALA A 248 16.75 2.80 1.48
C ALA A 248 15.91 2.59 0.20
N ILE A 249 14.63 3.02 0.21
CA ILE A 249 13.77 2.98 -0.98
C ILE A 249 14.39 3.80 -2.12
N LYS A 250 14.88 5.02 -1.85
CA LYS A 250 15.59 5.81 -2.88
C LYS A 250 16.82 5.09 -3.43
N GLY A 251 17.56 4.40 -2.56
CA GLY A 251 18.72 3.57 -2.90
C GLY A 251 18.39 2.43 -3.86
N MET A 252 17.19 1.83 -3.73
CA MET A 252 16.72 0.81 -4.67
C MET A 252 16.56 1.36 -6.09
N PHE A 253 16.25 2.64 -6.24
CA PHE A 253 16.17 3.30 -7.56
C PHE A 253 17.43 4.09 -7.91
N ALA A 254 18.51 3.93 -7.11
CA ALA A 254 19.79 4.53 -7.42
C ALA A 254 20.36 3.87 -8.68
N ASN A 255 20.43 4.66 -9.74
CA ASN A 255 21.03 4.25 -10.99
C ASN A 255 22.44 4.88 -11.07
N HIS A 256 23.47 4.04 -11.22
CA HIS A 256 24.87 4.43 -11.36
C HIS A 256 25.15 5.28 -12.62
N HIS A 257 24.20 5.36 -13.56
CA HIS A 257 24.30 6.24 -14.71
C HIS A 257 24.20 7.72 -14.33
N TRP A 258 24.91 8.55 -15.10
CA TRP A 258 24.91 9.99 -14.97
C TRP A 258 23.48 10.59 -15.00
N CYS A 259 23.24 11.69 -14.29
CA CYS A 259 21.89 12.27 -14.12
C CYS A 259 21.18 12.57 -15.44
N TYR A 260 21.92 12.94 -16.49
CA TYR A 260 21.38 13.15 -17.84
C TYR A 260 20.76 11.87 -18.42
N ILE A 261 21.45 10.73 -18.32
CA ILE A 261 20.95 9.46 -18.83
C ILE A 261 19.68 9.07 -18.08
N ARG A 262 19.65 9.25 -16.75
CA ARG A 262 18.46 8.97 -15.93
C ARG A 262 17.24 9.78 -16.37
N LYS A 263 17.40 11.09 -16.60
CA LYS A 263 16.30 11.95 -17.11
C LYS A 263 15.80 11.48 -18.47
N GLN A 264 16.72 11.07 -19.35
CA GLN A 264 16.38 10.58 -20.68
C GLN A 264 15.71 9.19 -20.65
N GLU A 265 16.17 8.24 -19.82
CA GLU A 265 15.50 6.95 -19.63
C GLU A 265 14.05 7.15 -19.15
N ARG A 266 13.83 8.05 -18.19
CA ARG A 266 12.49 8.42 -17.70
C ARG A 266 11.63 9.03 -18.80
N LYS A 267 12.17 9.95 -19.60
CA LYS A 267 11.47 10.57 -20.74
C LYS A 267 10.95 9.53 -21.73
N TYR A 268 11.70 8.43 -21.93
CA TYR A 268 11.29 7.34 -22.82
C TYR A 268 10.68 6.15 -22.08
N GLY A 269 10.22 6.37 -20.85
CA GLY A 269 9.39 5.45 -20.10
C GLY A 269 10.12 4.20 -19.61
N ALA A 270 11.38 4.32 -19.21
CA ALA A 270 12.16 3.24 -18.60
C ALA A 270 12.68 3.62 -17.22
N TRP A 271 12.70 2.64 -16.33
CA TRP A 271 13.10 2.75 -14.93
C TRP A 271 14.03 1.61 -14.56
N ARG A 272 14.82 1.82 -13.50
CA ARG A 272 15.76 0.85 -12.99
C ARG A 272 15.56 0.68 -11.49
N VAL A 273 15.56 -0.57 -11.06
CA VAL A 273 15.37 -0.97 -9.67
C VAL A 273 16.44 -2.00 -9.33
N ASN A 274 17.13 -1.79 -8.21
CA ASN A 274 18.12 -2.71 -7.69
C ASN A 274 17.46 -3.58 -6.63
N LEU A 275 17.57 -4.90 -6.82
CA LEU A 275 17.09 -5.91 -5.88
C LEU A 275 18.23 -6.89 -5.60
N ASN A 276 18.33 -7.39 -4.38
CA ASN A 276 19.29 -8.40 -3.98
C ASN A 276 18.71 -9.80 -4.22
N ILE A 277 18.66 -10.24 -5.48
CA ILE A 277 18.06 -11.53 -5.81
C ILE A 277 19.09 -12.64 -5.58
N SER A 278 18.75 -13.56 -4.67
CA SER A 278 19.60 -14.71 -4.30
C SER A 278 21.00 -14.30 -3.81
N GLY A 279 21.08 -13.23 -3.00
CA GLY A 279 22.35 -12.73 -2.44
C GLY A 279 23.09 -11.73 -3.32
N TRP A 280 22.67 -11.53 -4.57
CA TRP A 280 23.36 -10.65 -5.53
C TRP A 280 22.52 -9.43 -5.90
N TRP A 281 23.11 -8.25 -5.78
CA TRP A 281 22.48 -7.01 -6.27
C TRP A 281 22.38 -7.02 -7.80
N ARG A 282 21.16 -6.95 -8.30
CA ARG A 282 20.84 -6.92 -9.73
C ARG A 282 20.03 -5.69 -10.06
N THR A 283 20.43 -4.97 -11.12
CA THR A 283 19.66 -3.87 -11.67
C THR A 283 18.64 -4.38 -12.68
N ILE A 284 17.38 -4.40 -12.27
CA ILE A 284 16.23 -4.75 -13.09
C ILE A 284 15.74 -3.51 -13.83
N ILE A 285 15.66 -3.58 -15.16
CA ILE A 285 15.08 -2.53 -16.01
C ILE A 285 13.60 -2.86 -16.21
N VAL A 286 12.71 -1.88 -16.03
CA VAL A 286 11.28 -2.01 -16.32
C VAL A 286 10.81 -0.85 -17.20
N ASP A 287 9.87 -1.11 -18.11
CA ASP A 287 9.15 -0.03 -18.79
C ASP A 287 8.04 0.57 -17.91
N SER A 288 7.40 1.65 -18.37
CA SER A 288 6.35 2.35 -17.63
C SER A 288 4.94 1.79 -17.83
N TYR A 289 4.76 0.63 -18.47
CA TYR A 289 3.44 0.01 -18.55
C TYR A 289 3.07 -0.65 -17.22
N LEU A 290 1.88 -0.36 -16.70
CA LEU A 290 1.34 -0.99 -15.50
C LEU A 290 0.02 -1.69 -15.83
N PRO A 291 -0.21 -2.90 -15.31
CA PRO A 291 -1.48 -3.58 -15.47
C PRO A 291 -2.56 -2.81 -14.74
N SER A 292 -3.65 -2.51 -15.42
CA SER A 292 -4.69 -1.60 -14.96
C SER A 292 -6.08 -2.14 -15.30
N VAL A 293 -7.01 -2.06 -14.36
CA VAL A 293 -8.43 -2.35 -14.55
C VAL A 293 -9.18 -1.03 -14.54
N GLN A 294 -10.04 -0.81 -15.55
CA GLN A 294 -10.63 0.51 -15.85
C GLN A 294 -9.55 1.54 -16.19
N LEU A 295 -9.02 2.27 -15.20
CA LEU A 295 -8.02 3.32 -15.38
C LEU A 295 -6.75 3.04 -14.58
N LEU A 296 -6.83 2.97 -13.25
CA LEU A 296 -5.65 2.91 -12.38
C LEU A 296 -4.98 1.53 -12.35
N PRO A 297 -3.69 1.46 -11.94
CA PRO A 297 -3.00 0.21 -11.72
C PRO A 297 -3.79 -0.72 -10.79
N VAL A 298 -3.89 -2.00 -11.15
CA VAL A 298 -4.69 -3.00 -10.41
C VAL A 298 -3.93 -3.63 -9.23
N PHE A 299 -2.60 -3.61 -9.29
CA PHE A 299 -1.71 -4.12 -8.24
C PHE A 299 -1.17 -2.97 -7.38
N ALA A 300 0.03 -3.12 -6.79
CA ALA A 300 0.52 -2.17 -5.82
C ALA A 300 0.69 -0.77 -6.42
N ARG A 301 0.21 0.24 -5.70
CA ARG A 301 0.24 1.65 -6.13
C ARG A 301 0.35 2.60 -4.96
N ASN A 302 0.66 3.86 -5.27
CA ASN A 302 0.54 4.92 -4.28
C ASN A 302 -0.94 5.25 -4.04
N ARG A 303 -1.39 5.12 -2.80
CA ARG A 303 -2.77 5.33 -2.35
C ARG A 303 -3.26 6.76 -2.55
N ASN A 304 -2.42 7.72 -2.16
CA ASN A 304 -2.84 9.13 -2.03
C ASN A 304 -2.42 9.97 -3.24
N HIS A 305 -1.42 9.49 -3.98
CA HIS A 305 -0.80 10.22 -5.07
C HIS A 305 -0.61 9.29 -6.27
N PRO A 306 -1.64 9.11 -7.13
CA PRO A 306 -1.58 8.16 -8.26
C PRO A 306 -0.52 8.55 -9.32
N ASN A 307 0.04 9.75 -9.25
CA ASN A 307 1.16 10.22 -10.05
C ASN A 307 2.55 9.86 -9.48
N GLU A 308 2.63 9.19 -8.34
CA GLU A 308 3.87 8.71 -7.71
C GLU A 308 4.00 7.20 -7.89
N LEU A 309 5.03 6.80 -8.66
CA LEU A 309 5.06 5.47 -9.28
C LEU A 309 6.00 4.46 -8.59
N TRP A 310 6.66 4.86 -7.50
CA TRP A 310 7.70 4.03 -6.88
C TRP A 310 7.18 2.68 -6.39
N VAL A 311 5.97 2.63 -5.80
CA VAL A 311 5.36 1.39 -5.30
C VAL A 311 5.15 0.41 -6.47
N SER A 312 4.50 0.88 -7.53
CA SER A 312 4.18 0.05 -8.70
C SER A 312 5.42 -0.42 -9.46
N PHE A 313 6.45 0.43 -9.60
CA PHE A 313 7.68 0.02 -10.28
C PHE A 313 8.55 -0.91 -9.43
N LEU A 314 8.49 -0.79 -8.10
CA LEU A 314 9.20 -1.68 -7.19
C LEU A 314 8.60 -3.09 -7.25
N GLU A 315 7.27 -3.20 -7.12
CA GLU A 315 6.54 -4.47 -7.28
C GLU A 315 6.74 -5.06 -8.68
N LYS A 316 6.61 -4.27 -9.74
CA LYS A 316 6.84 -4.73 -11.11
C LYS A 316 8.25 -5.28 -11.32
N ALA A 317 9.27 -4.63 -10.75
CA ALA A 317 10.64 -5.12 -10.86
C ALA A 317 10.84 -6.44 -10.11
N TYR A 318 10.16 -6.61 -8.98
CA TYR A 318 10.14 -7.87 -8.23
C TYR A 318 9.44 -8.97 -9.03
N ALA A 319 8.23 -8.73 -9.54
CA ALA A 319 7.51 -9.62 -10.45
C ALA A 319 8.38 -10.03 -11.65
N LYS A 320 9.08 -9.08 -12.27
CA LYS A 320 10.02 -9.36 -13.36
C LYS A 320 11.19 -10.25 -12.93
N ALA A 321 11.75 -10.05 -11.74
CA ALA A 321 12.85 -10.86 -11.24
C ALA A 321 12.45 -12.33 -11.04
N PHE A 322 11.19 -12.60 -10.66
CA PHE A 322 10.65 -13.94 -10.46
C PHE A 322 9.91 -14.52 -11.69
N GLY A 323 9.61 -13.68 -12.69
CA GLY A 323 9.15 -14.06 -14.03
C GLY A 323 7.71 -13.70 -14.37
N SER A 324 6.87 -13.39 -13.39
CA SER A 324 5.49 -12.89 -13.57
C SER A 324 4.94 -12.29 -12.28
N TYR A 325 3.81 -11.59 -12.36
CA TYR A 325 3.08 -11.16 -11.15
C TYR A 325 2.49 -12.35 -10.37
N GLN A 326 2.01 -13.39 -11.06
CA GLN A 326 1.55 -14.62 -10.39
C GLN A 326 2.68 -15.31 -9.62
N ALA A 327 3.91 -15.28 -10.11
CA ALA A 327 5.06 -15.90 -9.45
C ALA A 327 5.42 -15.28 -8.08
N ILE A 328 4.91 -14.09 -7.78
CA ILE A 328 5.12 -13.41 -6.48
C ILE A 328 3.88 -13.47 -5.59
N VAL A 329 2.82 -14.19 -5.98
CA VAL A 329 1.65 -14.43 -5.14
C VAL A 329 1.99 -15.45 -4.06
N GLY A 330 1.73 -15.08 -2.80
CA GLY A 330 2.10 -15.90 -1.66
C GLY A 330 3.61 -15.90 -1.41
N GLY A 331 3.97 -15.91 -0.13
CA GLY A 331 5.37 -15.87 0.24
C GLY A 331 5.57 -15.39 1.66
N TYR A 332 6.81 -14.99 1.90
CA TYR A 332 7.38 -14.96 3.23
C TYR A 332 8.09 -13.63 3.46
N PRO A 333 7.66 -12.81 4.45
CA PRO A 333 8.15 -11.43 4.57
C PRO A 333 9.66 -11.31 4.74
N TRP A 334 10.32 -12.35 5.25
CA TRP A 334 11.76 -12.33 5.51
C TRP A 334 12.60 -12.58 4.28
N GLN A 335 12.11 -13.43 3.36
CA GLN A 335 12.73 -13.59 2.05
C GLN A 335 12.63 -12.27 1.28
N ALA A 336 11.47 -11.61 1.35
CA ALA A 336 11.32 -10.27 0.80
C ALA A 336 12.28 -9.26 1.48
N LEU A 337 12.47 -9.30 2.79
CA LEU A 337 13.46 -8.43 3.47
C LEU A 337 14.89 -8.72 3.00
N GLU A 338 15.27 -9.98 2.81
CA GLU A 338 16.57 -10.37 2.24
C GLU A 338 16.70 -9.81 0.81
N ASP A 339 15.71 -10.00 -0.03
CA ASP A 339 15.73 -9.54 -1.42
C ASP A 339 15.73 -8.00 -1.54
N LEU A 340 15.10 -7.30 -0.60
CA LEU A 340 15.04 -5.84 -0.59
C LEU A 340 16.29 -5.20 0.02
N THR A 341 16.97 -5.86 0.96
CA THR A 341 18.04 -5.26 1.77
C THR A 341 19.41 -5.89 1.59
N GLY A 342 19.48 -7.13 1.11
CA GLY A 342 20.69 -7.95 1.06
C GLY A 342 21.21 -8.41 2.43
N PHE A 343 20.52 -8.08 3.53
CA PHE A 343 20.89 -8.54 4.87
C PHE A 343 20.21 -9.86 5.20
N PRO A 344 20.89 -10.79 5.91
CA PRO A 344 20.27 -12.01 6.40
C PRO A 344 19.05 -11.71 7.27
N ALA A 345 17.98 -12.48 7.09
CA ALA A 345 16.80 -12.43 7.95
C ALA A 345 16.66 -13.75 8.74
N TYR A 346 16.17 -13.64 9.98
CA TYR A 346 16.00 -14.80 10.86
C TYR A 346 14.53 -15.03 11.21
N ASN A 347 14.04 -16.25 10.99
CA ASN A 347 12.72 -16.69 11.41
C ASN A 347 12.70 -17.14 12.88
N PHE A 348 11.91 -16.44 13.70
CA PHE A 348 11.75 -16.72 15.13
C PHE A 348 10.43 -17.44 15.49
N GLY A 349 9.73 -18.00 14.51
CA GLY A 349 8.47 -18.75 14.68
C GLY A 349 8.55 -19.90 15.69
N GLY A 350 9.62 -20.70 15.65
CA GLY A 350 9.83 -21.77 16.62
C GLY A 350 10.04 -21.26 18.05
N THR A 351 10.73 -20.13 18.20
CA THR A 351 10.90 -19.46 19.51
C THR A 351 9.57 -18.87 20.00
N TRP A 352 8.77 -18.29 19.09
CA TRP A 352 7.43 -17.81 19.40
C TRP A 352 6.49 -18.92 19.88
N LYS A 353 6.50 -20.08 19.21
CA LYS A 353 5.70 -21.24 19.64
C LYS A 353 6.08 -21.72 21.04
N ARG A 354 7.39 -21.88 21.30
CA ARG A 354 7.88 -22.25 22.64
C ARG A 354 7.49 -21.24 23.71
N ALA A 355 7.54 -19.95 23.40
CA ALA A 355 7.13 -18.88 24.31
C ALA A 355 5.64 -18.92 24.72
N GLN A 356 4.79 -19.68 24.02
CA GLN A 356 3.38 -19.85 24.43
C GLN A 356 3.25 -20.74 25.68
N THR A 357 4.15 -21.71 25.85
CA THR A 357 4.08 -22.71 26.92
C THR A 357 5.20 -22.57 27.95
N ASP A 358 6.39 -22.11 27.54
CA ASP A 358 7.57 -21.95 28.39
C ASP A 358 7.77 -20.47 28.81
N PRO A 359 7.63 -20.14 30.11
CA PRO A 359 7.85 -18.80 30.64
C PRO A 359 9.26 -18.24 30.41
N GLU A 360 10.29 -19.08 30.45
CA GLU A 360 11.67 -18.63 30.24
C GLU A 360 11.90 -18.32 28.75
N ALA A 361 11.45 -19.19 27.84
CA ALA A 361 11.49 -18.91 26.41
C ALA A 361 10.74 -17.61 26.06
N ARG A 362 9.60 -17.36 26.72
CA ARG A 362 8.82 -16.12 26.57
C ARG A 362 9.59 -14.89 27.01
N ARG A 363 10.20 -14.91 28.19
CA ARG A 363 11.05 -13.81 28.68
C ARG A 363 12.19 -13.52 27.70
N ARG A 364 12.92 -14.56 27.28
CA ARG A 364 14.04 -14.43 26.32
C ARG A 364 13.59 -13.87 24.97
N LEU A 365 12.41 -14.26 24.50
CA LEU A 365 11.83 -13.72 23.27
C LEU A 365 11.49 -12.23 23.42
N PHE A 366 10.84 -11.83 24.51
CA PHE A 366 10.49 -10.43 24.75
C PHE A 366 11.74 -9.54 24.84
N ASP A 367 12.77 -9.99 25.55
CA ASP A 367 14.07 -9.31 25.61
C ASP A 367 14.73 -9.21 24.23
N SER A 368 14.61 -10.25 23.41
CA SER A 368 15.19 -10.25 22.07
C SER A 368 14.45 -9.30 21.13
N LEU A 369 13.10 -9.31 21.13
CA LEU A 369 12.29 -8.39 20.34
C LEU A 369 12.59 -6.93 20.71
N HIS A 370 12.70 -6.63 22.00
CA HIS A 370 13.03 -5.29 22.46
C HIS A 370 14.43 -4.86 21.99
N ARG A 371 15.46 -5.71 22.19
CA ARG A 371 16.83 -5.44 21.73
C ARG A 371 16.92 -5.29 20.20
N TRP A 372 16.20 -6.10 19.43
CA TRP A 372 16.17 -5.98 17.97
C TRP A 372 15.55 -4.65 17.53
N ASN A 373 14.47 -4.22 18.17
CA ASN A 373 13.83 -2.93 17.93
C ASN A 373 14.76 -1.75 18.28
N GLU A 374 15.45 -1.80 19.43
CA GLU A 374 16.45 -0.78 19.80
C GLU A 374 17.57 -0.67 18.77
N LYS A 375 18.02 -1.83 18.24
CA LYS A 375 19.03 -1.90 17.18
C LYS A 375 18.47 -1.64 15.77
N LYS A 376 17.22 -1.18 15.66
CA LYS A 376 16.56 -0.80 14.38
C LYS A 376 16.50 -1.93 13.36
N TYR A 377 16.30 -3.15 13.84
CA TYR A 377 15.98 -4.26 12.94
C TYR A 377 14.59 -4.05 12.35
N LEU A 378 14.41 -4.38 11.07
CA LEU A 378 13.11 -4.48 10.43
C LEU A 378 12.43 -5.75 10.93
N ILE A 379 11.34 -5.61 11.68
CA ILE A 379 10.60 -6.75 12.25
C ILE A 379 9.24 -6.87 11.56
N CYS A 380 8.94 -8.06 11.06
CA CYS A 380 7.64 -8.39 10.47
C CYS A 380 6.99 -9.54 11.23
N ILE A 381 5.67 -9.47 11.41
CA ILE A 381 4.84 -10.53 11.97
C ILE A 381 3.73 -10.90 10.99
N ALA A 382 3.23 -12.13 11.03
CA ALA A 382 2.14 -12.55 10.18
C ALA A 382 1.11 -13.38 10.96
N THR A 383 -0.16 -13.21 10.60
CA THR A 383 -1.21 -14.13 11.02
C THR A 383 -1.22 -15.34 10.09
N PRO A 384 -1.43 -16.57 10.61
CA PRO A 384 -1.54 -17.76 9.78
C PRO A 384 -2.74 -17.68 8.81
N SER A 385 -2.64 -18.40 7.69
CA SER A 385 -3.79 -18.67 6.82
C SER A 385 -4.78 -19.62 7.49
N SER A 386 -5.99 -19.69 6.95
CA SER A 386 -7.09 -20.54 7.42
C SER A 386 -6.71 -21.99 7.67
N ASP A 387 -5.78 -22.52 6.89
CA ASP A 387 -5.59 -23.98 6.76
C ASP A 387 -4.75 -24.56 7.91
N GLY A 388 -4.09 -23.70 8.70
CA GLY A 388 -3.18 -24.10 9.78
C GLY A 388 -3.58 -23.64 11.19
N LEU A 389 -4.75 -23.04 11.36
CA LEU A 389 -5.18 -22.50 12.64
C LEU A 389 -5.77 -23.59 13.53
N SER A 390 -5.11 -23.88 14.65
CA SER A 390 -5.70 -24.67 15.73
C SER A 390 -5.85 -23.84 17.00
N MET A 391 -7.00 -23.98 17.65
CA MET A 391 -7.29 -23.40 18.95
C MET A 391 -7.70 -24.53 19.90
N ALA A 392 -6.99 -24.67 21.02
CA ALA A 392 -7.20 -25.75 21.98
C ALA A 392 -7.22 -27.17 21.36
N GLY A 393 -6.38 -27.40 20.35
CA GLY A 393 -6.27 -28.70 19.66
C GLY A 393 -7.34 -28.96 18.60
N LYS A 394 -8.29 -28.05 18.37
CA LYS A 394 -9.24 -28.13 17.25
C LYS A 394 -8.79 -27.24 16.10
N GLN A 395 -8.71 -27.82 14.90
CA GLN A 395 -8.51 -27.06 13.66
C GLN A 395 -9.76 -26.21 13.40
N LEU A 396 -9.55 -24.92 13.18
CA LEU A 396 -10.61 -23.97 12.85
C LEU A 396 -10.88 -24.02 11.36
N SER A 397 -12.14 -23.87 10.95
CA SER A 397 -12.46 -23.62 9.56
C SER A 397 -11.96 -22.23 9.13
N ALA A 398 -11.82 -22.00 7.82
CA ALA A 398 -11.41 -20.71 7.28
C ALA A 398 -12.31 -19.54 7.73
N SER A 399 -13.62 -19.78 7.83
CA SER A 399 -14.59 -18.79 8.29
C SER A 399 -14.46 -18.49 9.78
N GLN A 400 -14.19 -19.51 10.61
CA GLN A 400 -13.98 -19.34 12.05
C GLN A 400 -12.66 -18.60 12.35
N ALA A 401 -11.59 -18.99 11.65
CA ALA A 401 -10.31 -18.31 11.69
C ALA A 401 -10.43 -16.82 11.34
N LYS A 402 -11.09 -16.53 10.21
CA LYS A 402 -11.32 -15.16 9.75
C LYS A 402 -12.14 -14.36 10.77
N ALA A 403 -13.26 -14.89 11.26
CA ALA A 403 -14.09 -14.20 12.25
C ALA A 403 -13.34 -13.89 13.56
N LEU A 404 -12.43 -14.77 13.99
CA LEU A 404 -11.60 -14.57 15.18
C LEU A 404 -10.61 -13.41 14.98
N PHE A 405 -9.93 -13.36 13.84
CA PHE A 405 -9.03 -12.25 13.52
C PHE A 405 -9.78 -10.95 13.28
N ASP A 406 -10.92 -10.98 12.58
CA ASP A 406 -11.77 -9.82 12.35
C ASP A 406 -12.26 -9.22 13.68
N LYS A 407 -12.65 -10.06 14.66
CA LYS A 407 -13.01 -9.61 16.01
C LYS A 407 -11.84 -8.92 16.74
N ALA A 408 -10.61 -9.32 16.42
CA ALA A 408 -9.40 -8.67 16.88
C ALA A 408 -9.06 -7.41 16.05
N GLY A 409 -9.67 -7.19 14.88
CA GLY A 409 -9.24 -6.16 13.94
C GLY A 409 -7.91 -6.50 13.25
N LEU A 410 -7.64 -7.78 13.05
CA LEU A 410 -6.56 -8.31 12.23
C LEU A 410 -7.16 -9.02 11.00
N ALA A 411 -6.53 -8.89 9.85
CA ALA A 411 -6.76 -9.77 8.71
C ALA A 411 -6.02 -11.10 8.90
N ALA A 412 -6.68 -12.22 8.58
CA ALA A 412 -6.08 -13.56 8.54
C ALA A 412 -5.17 -13.74 7.32
N GLY A 413 -4.15 -14.61 7.42
CA GLY A 413 -3.19 -14.85 6.33
C GLY A 413 -2.38 -13.62 5.91
N HIS A 414 -2.30 -12.59 6.76
CA HIS A 414 -1.75 -11.29 6.42
C HIS A 414 -0.47 -10.95 7.21
N ALA A 415 0.38 -10.12 6.62
CA ALA A 415 1.65 -9.67 7.20
C ALA A 415 1.56 -8.22 7.71
N TYR A 416 2.24 -7.94 8.82
CA TYR A 416 2.29 -6.65 9.50
C TYR A 416 3.73 -6.27 9.83
N SER A 417 4.06 -4.99 9.68
CA SER A 417 5.34 -4.46 10.12
C SER A 417 5.26 -4.04 11.59
N VAL A 418 6.29 -4.33 12.38
CA VAL A 418 6.40 -3.90 13.78
C VAL A 418 7.19 -2.60 13.81
N LEU A 419 6.58 -1.57 14.37
CA LEU A 419 7.11 -0.20 14.42
C LEU A 419 7.82 0.12 15.73
N ASP A 420 7.35 -0.48 16.83
CA ASP A 420 7.97 -0.32 18.15
C ASP A 420 7.71 -1.56 19.00
N VAL A 421 8.64 -1.84 19.92
CA VAL A 421 8.56 -2.93 20.89
C VAL A 421 8.89 -2.40 22.27
N ARG A 422 7.96 -2.56 23.21
CA ARG A 422 8.14 -2.21 24.62
C ARG A 422 7.99 -3.44 25.50
N HIS A 423 9.06 -3.80 26.18
CA HIS A 423 9.07 -4.88 27.16
C HIS A 423 8.95 -4.29 28.58
N PHE A 424 8.00 -4.80 29.36
CA PHE A 424 7.78 -4.47 30.76
C PHE A 424 7.97 -5.73 31.61
N PRO A 425 9.21 -6.04 32.04
CA PRO A 425 9.54 -7.29 32.73
C PRO A 425 8.73 -7.51 34.00
N LEU A 426 8.51 -6.44 34.79
CA LEU A 426 7.76 -6.46 36.06
C LEU A 426 6.30 -6.88 35.88
N HIS A 427 5.74 -6.66 34.69
CA HIS A 427 4.37 -7.01 34.35
C HIS A 427 4.27 -8.26 33.46
N HIS A 428 5.41 -8.92 33.17
CA HIS A 428 5.50 -10.03 32.22
C HIS A 428 4.82 -9.71 30.87
N LEU A 429 4.99 -8.47 30.40
CA LEU A 429 4.21 -7.89 29.32
C LEU A 429 5.14 -7.39 28.21
N CYS A 430 4.86 -7.75 26.97
CA CYS A 430 5.50 -7.16 25.80
C CYS A 430 4.46 -6.58 24.85
N MET A 431 4.64 -5.32 24.48
CA MET A 431 3.73 -4.61 23.58
C MET A 431 4.40 -4.36 22.24
N LEU A 432 3.69 -4.66 21.17
CA LEU A 432 4.10 -4.43 19.79
C LEU A 432 3.21 -3.36 19.17
N LYS A 433 3.81 -2.29 18.66
CA LYS A 433 3.12 -1.35 17.77
C LYS A 433 3.21 -1.91 16.36
N ILE A 434 2.09 -2.23 15.73
CA ILE A 434 2.08 -2.87 14.41
C ILE A 434 1.39 -2.00 13.36
N ARG A 435 1.77 -2.16 12.09
CA ARG A 435 1.10 -1.53 10.95
C ARG A 435 0.61 -2.58 9.97
N ASN A 436 -0.65 -2.44 9.60
CA ASN A 436 -1.25 -3.10 8.45
C ASN A 436 -0.78 -2.43 7.13
N PRO A 437 -0.05 -3.14 6.25
CA PRO A 437 0.41 -2.59 4.97
C PRO A 437 -0.73 -2.29 3.99
N TRP A 438 -1.91 -2.89 4.14
CA TRP A 438 -3.09 -2.56 3.33
C TRP A 438 -3.62 -1.15 3.63
N GLY A 439 -3.24 -0.58 4.77
CA GLY A 439 -3.76 0.65 5.38
C GLY A 439 -5.26 0.90 5.19
N SER A 440 -6.05 -0.15 4.99
CA SER A 440 -7.50 -0.09 4.98
C SER A 440 -8.01 0.04 6.42
N GLN A 441 -9.30 0.38 6.55
CA GLN A 441 -10.03 0.64 7.80
C GLN A 441 -10.10 -0.55 8.79
N VAL A 442 -9.40 -1.66 8.51
CA VAL A 442 -9.24 -2.78 9.44
C VAL A 442 -8.00 -2.49 10.29
N GLU A 443 -8.19 -1.64 11.29
CA GLU A 443 -7.25 -1.43 12.38
C GLU A 443 -7.69 -2.25 13.60
N TRP A 444 -6.72 -2.69 14.41
CA TRP A 444 -6.97 -3.41 15.66
C TRP A 444 -7.98 -2.64 16.53
N THR A 445 -9.05 -3.31 16.96
CA THR A 445 -10.18 -2.69 17.68
C THR A 445 -10.06 -2.79 19.21
N GLY A 446 -9.02 -3.45 19.72
CA GLY A 446 -8.72 -3.44 21.16
C GLY A 446 -8.07 -2.14 21.63
N THR A 447 -7.92 -1.96 22.94
CA THR A 447 -7.43 -0.71 23.56
C THR A 447 -6.03 -0.31 23.07
N GLY A 448 -5.98 0.68 22.17
CA GLY A 448 -4.78 1.21 21.52
C GLY A 448 -4.31 0.35 20.33
N ALA A 449 -3.73 0.97 19.29
CA ALA A 449 -3.14 0.30 18.12
C ALA A 449 -1.86 -0.51 18.46
N MET A 450 -1.95 -1.38 19.47
CA MET A 450 -0.89 -2.12 20.11
C MET A 450 -1.34 -3.58 20.27
N ALA A 451 -0.60 -4.50 19.66
CA ALA A 451 -0.74 -5.92 19.96
C ALA A 451 -0.05 -6.20 21.30
N VAL A 452 -0.75 -6.84 22.23
CA VAL A 452 -0.26 -7.13 23.58
C VAL A 452 0.06 -8.62 23.71
N LEU A 453 1.28 -8.94 24.12
CA LEU A 453 1.70 -10.29 24.51
C LEU A 453 1.80 -10.36 26.04
N CYS A 454 0.90 -11.10 26.68
CA CYS A 454 0.88 -11.31 28.14
C CYS A 454 1.49 -12.66 28.53
N GLY A 455 2.23 -12.68 29.65
CA GLY A 455 2.53 -13.90 30.41
C GLY A 455 1.51 -14.12 31.52
N THR A 456 0.86 -15.28 31.58
CA THR A 456 0.06 -15.65 32.75
C THR A 456 0.99 -16.12 33.87
N ALA A 457 1.07 -15.37 34.96
CA ALA A 457 1.72 -15.80 36.19
C ALA A 457 0.70 -16.53 37.08
N THR A 458 0.95 -17.81 37.37
CA THR A 458 0.26 -18.53 38.44
C THR A 458 0.98 -18.25 39.75
N HIS A 459 0.42 -17.37 40.59
CA HIS A 459 0.79 -17.30 42.01
C HIS A 459 -0.42 -17.65 42.87
N SER A 460 -0.23 -18.69 43.67
CA SER A 460 -1.15 -19.16 44.71
C SER A 460 -1.00 -18.32 45.97
N SER A 461 -2.09 -17.71 46.43
CA SER A 461 -2.47 -17.67 47.84
C SER A 461 -3.97 -17.36 47.98
N SER A 462 -4.65 -18.25 48.70
CA SER A 462 -5.95 -18.18 49.42
C SER A 462 -6.73 -16.85 49.37
N SER A 463 -8.06 -16.79 49.23
CA SER A 463 -9.13 -17.78 49.28
C SER A 463 -10.47 -17.05 49.05
N HIS A 464 -11.31 -17.50 48.11
CA HIS A 464 -12.78 -17.66 48.20
C HIS A 464 -13.37 -17.97 46.81
N ALA A 465 -14.27 -18.95 46.80
CA ALA A 465 -14.75 -19.66 45.62
C ALA A 465 -15.71 -18.84 44.73
N VAL A 466 -15.79 -19.19 43.44
CA VAL A 466 -17.01 -19.67 42.74
C VAL A 466 -16.70 -20.04 41.27
N LEU A 467 -16.95 -21.30 40.94
CA LEU A 467 -17.27 -21.95 39.65
C LEU A 467 -16.40 -21.65 38.41
N GLY A 468 -15.46 -22.58 38.19
CA GLY A 468 -14.55 -22.61 37.06
C GLY A 468 -15.14 -23.20 35.78
N ARG A 469 -15.01 -22.41 34.69
CA ARG A 469 -14.65 -22.85 33.33
C ARG A 469 -14.28 -21.58 32.56
N LYS A 470 -13.00 -21.43 32.19
CA LYS A 470 -12.52 -20.76 30.95
C LYS A 470 -10.99 -20.68 30.92
N ARG A 471 -10.39 -21.42 29.98
CA ARG A 471 -9.09 -21.10 29.40
C ARG A 471 -9.32 -20.31 28.12
N MET A 472 -8.69 -19.14 27.97
CA MET A 472 -8.19 -18.62 26.69
C MET A 472 -7.31 -17.40 26.98
N ALA A 473 -6.03 -17.51 26.66
CA ALA A 473 -5.06 -16.42 26.75
C ALA A 473 -5.24 -15.48 25.54
N PHE A 474 -6.08 -14.48 25.73
CA PHE A 474 -6.05 -13.14 25.12
C PHE A 474 -6.76 -12.29 26.18
N SER A 475 -6.00 -11.65 27.07
CA SER A 475 -6.59 -10.95 28.22
C SER A 475 -7.28 -9.66 27.76
N GLY A 476 -8.59 -9.74 27.56
CA GLY A 476 -9.48 -8.59 27.48
C GLY A 476 -9.75 -7.98 28.86
N TRP A 477 -9.72 -6.65 28.89
CA TRP A 477 -10.43 -5.70 29.78
C TRP A 477 -10.71 -6.05 31.25
N SER A 478 -10.24 -5.16 32.14
CA SER A 478 -11.11 -4.43 33.08
C SER A 478 -10.50 -3.04 33.31
N GLY A 479 -11.33 -1.99 33.30
CA GLY A 479 -10.89 -0.59 33.32
C GLY A 479 -10.76 -0.01 34.73
N ALA A 480 -9.98 1.07 34.84
CA ALA A 480 -10.25 2.23 35.68
C ALA A 480 -9.24 3.36 35.38
N MET A 481 -9.72 4.60 35.42
CA MET A 481 -8.99 5.85 35.27
C MET A 481 -8.02 6.15 36.43
N CYS A 482 -7.08 7.05 36.14
CA CYS A 482 -6.56 8.16 36.97
C CYS A 482 -5.37 7.98 37.93
N ARG A 483 -4.39 8.86 37.64
CA ARG A 483 -3.59 9.78 38.50
C ARG A 483 -2.32 9.30 39.22
N CYS A 484 -1.31 10.16 39.02
CA CYS A 484 0.00 10.29 39.62
C CYS A 484 0.06 10.14 41.14
N SER A 485 1.16 9.58 41.65
CA SER A 485 2.05 10.28 42.59
C SER A 485 3.36 9.51 42.84
N SER A 486 4.41 10.29 43.02
CA SER A 486 5.80 10.03 43.38
C SER A 486 6.03 9.21 44.65
N THR A 487 7.11 8.42 44.70
CA THR A 487 8.22 8.53 45.68
C THR A 487 9.38 7.55 45.38
N ALA A 488 10.60 8.02 45.64
CA ALA A 488 11.89 7.31 45.65
C ALA A 488 11.91 6.16 46.70
N ALA A 489 12.85 5.21 46.81
CA ALA A 489 14.30 5.17 46.58
C ALA A 489 14.78 3.67 46.66
N PRO A 490 16.09 3.31 46.76
CA PRO A 490 16.72 2.20 46.02
C PRO A 490 17.18 1.01 46.90
N TYR A 491 17.84 -0.03 46.33
CA TYR A 491 18.99 -0.82 46.86
C TYR A 491 19.16 -2.11 45.99
N ALA A 492 20.25 -2.22 45.22
CA ALA A 492 21.45 -3.06 45.45
C ALA A 492 21.21 -4.58 45.32
N SER A 493 21.55 -5.19 44.19
CA SER A 493 22.84 -5.88 43.89
C SER A 493 23.04 -7.22 44.62
N ALA A 494 23.04 -8.33 43.86
CA ALA A 494 23.96 -9.45 44.09
C ALA A 494 24.01 -10.34 42.84
N ALA A 495 25.22 -10.59 42.38
CA ALA A 495 25.58 -11.45 41.27
C ALA A 495 26.02 -12.84 41.77
N ALA A 496 25.78 -13.89 40.99
CA ALA A 496 26.56 -15.15 40.93
C ALA A 496 25.96 -16.02 39.81
N THR A 497 26.59 -16.19 38.63
CA THR A 497 27.73 -17.07 38.22
C THR A 497 27.43 -18.58 38.20
N GLY A 498 27.68 -19.20 37.03
CA GLY A 498 27.85 -20.65 36.82
C GLY A 498 26.90 -21.24 35.76
N SER A 499 27.28 -21.44 34.49
CA SER A 499 28.03 -22.61 33.93
C SER A 499 27.20 -23.91 34.00
N THR A 500 26.98 -24.78 33.00
CA THR A 500 27.50 -25.02 31.63
C THR A 500 26.71 -26.19 30.99
N ARG A 501 26.58 -26.16 29.65
CA ARG A 501 26.60 -27.26 28.65
C ARG A 501 25.56 -28.42 28.65
N GLY A 502 25.04 -28.70 27.44
CA GLY A 502 24.84 -30.08 26.96
C GLY A 502 23.58 -30.44 26.15
N THR A 503 23.59 -30.17 24.83
CA THR A 503 23.30 -31.14 23.73
C THR A 503 21.92 -31.83 23.63
N THR A 504 21.05 -31.36 22.70
CA THR A 504 20.65 -31.96 21.40
C THR A 504 19.68 -33.14 21.43
N THR A 505 18.48 -32.96 20.87
CA THR A 505 17.95 -33.73 19.71
C THR A 505 16.62 -33.14 19.24
N ALA A 506 16.36 -33.28 17.94
CA ALA A 506 15.31 -32.62 17.18
C ALA A 506 14.04 -33.49 17.04
N SER A 507 12.88 -32.85 16.92
CA SER A 507 11.77 -33.38 16.11
C SER A 507 10.83 -32.28 15.60
N SER A 508 10.40 -32.49 14.35
CA SER A 508 9.46 -31.79 13.46
C SER A 508 8.14 -31.31 14.07
N ALA A 509 7.31 -30.44 13.48
CA ALA A 509 7.38 -29.42 12.44
C ALA A 509 5.94 -28.87 12.34
N THR A 510 5.78 -27.54 12.22
CA THR A 510 4.65 -26.81 11.61
C THR A 510 4.99 -25.34 11.76
N SER A 511 4.94 -24.55 10.70
CA SER A 511 5.58 -23.23 10.61
C SER A 511 4.58 -22.08 10.79
N THR A 512 4.92 -21.09 11.61
CA THR A 512 4.28 -19.77 11.69
C THR A 512 5.42 -18.77 11.68
N THR A 513 5.45 -17.82 10.76
CA THR A 513 6.69 -17.05 10.53
C THR A 513 6.65 -15.59 11.00
N LEU A 514 7.72 -15.19 11.70
CA LEU A 514 8.00 -13.84 12.18
C LEU A 514 9.53 -13.59 12.03
N CYS A 515 10.00 -12.42 11.58
CA CYS A 515 11.43 -12.21 11.24
C CYS A 515 12.02 -10.81 11.56
N ALA A 516 13.36 -10.71 11.65
CA ALA A 516 14.13 -9.48 11.92
C ALA A 516 15.39 -9.31 11.00
N ALA A 517 15.65 -8.12 10.41
CA ALA A 517 16.84 -7.81 9.57
C ALA A 517 17.52 -6.46 9.91
N ARG A 518 18.86 -6.35 9.90
CA ARG A 518 19.63 -5.16 10.39
C ARG A 518 19.93 -4.13 9.30
N HIS A 519 19.63 -2.85 9.51
CA HIS A 519 20.10 -1.76 8.62
C HIS A 519 21.38 -1.11 9.16
N SER A 520 22.42 -0.97 8.34
CA SER A 520 23.60 -0.13 8.62
C SER A 520 23.74 0.93 7.54
N ARG A 521 24.23 2.13 7.89
CA ARG A 521 24.31 3.29 6.99
C ARG A 521 25.07 2.90 5.72
N LEU A 522 24.37 2.90 4.59
CA LEU A 522 25.00 2.97 3.26
C LEU A 522 25.64 4.36 3.15
N SER A 523 26.97 4.40 3.27
CA SER A 523 27.80 5.56 2.90
C SER A 523 27.95 5.64 1.39
#